data_AF-A0AAD6F505-F1
#
_entry.id   AF-A0AAD6F505-F1
#
_cell.length_a   1.000
_cell.length_b   1.000
_cell.length_c   1.000
_cell.angle_alpha   90.00
_cell.angle_beta   90.00
_cell.angle_gamma   90.00
#
_symmetry.space_group_name_H-M   'P 1'
#
loop_
_entity.id
_entity.type
_entity.pdbx_description
1 polymer ?
#
loop_
_entity_poly.entity_id
_entity_poly.type
_entity_poly.pdbx_seq_one_letter_code
_entity_poly.pdbx_strand_id
1 'polypeptide(L)'
;MQFLGRLLDTVSSVSTLFTNPYRVRDVPLSDYGGGGKVLLKTEGRIVLYKNTQCQSWDCLLMIPETPNMTLRLFQVGSEEDAMNWFPQYALKLRPFYETLPLKAESAQPIVDCLRSHPDWSSAHIAVETGLRECLKHNYVQR
;
A
#
# COMPACT_ATOMS: atom_id res chain seq x y z
N MET A 1 -17.26 -6.58 39.24
CA MET A 1 -15.85 -6.21 38.96
C MET A 1 -15.38 -6.94 37.70
N GLN A 2 -15.57 -6.38 36.51
CA GLN A 2 -15.03 -6.93 35.26
C GLN A 2 -13.86 -6.03 34.79
N PHE A 3 -12.68 -6.25 35.37
CA PHE A 3 -11.47 -5.47 35.07
C PHE A 3 -10.48 -6.20 34.15
N LEU A 4 -10.85 -7.37 33.60
CA LEU A 4 -9.99 -8.20 32.72
C LEU A 4 -10.31 -8.08 31.23
N GLY A 5 -11.25 -7.21 30.82
CA GLY A 5 -11.63 -7.03 29.41
C GLY A 5 -10.83 -5.97 28.64
N ARG A 6 -10.12 -5.07 29.32
CA ARG A 6 -9.50 -3.89 28.69
C ARG A 6 -8.05 -4.05 28.24
N LEU A 7 -7.37 -5.12 28.65
CA LEU A 7 -5.97 -5.37 28.30
C LEU A 7 -5.80 -6.14 26.99
N LEU A 8 -6.83 -6.82 26.49
CA LEU A 8 -6.74 -7.58 25.24
C LEU A 8 -6.83 -6.70 23.99
N ASP A 9 -7.58 -5.59 24.04
CA ASP A 9 -7.66 -4.64 22.92
C ASP A 9 -6.39 -3.78 22.76
N THR A 10 -5.58 -3.65 23.82
CA THR A 10 -4.35 -2.84 23.79
C THR A 10 -3.16 -3.63 23.24
N VAL A 11 -3.08 -4.95 23.47
CA VAL A 11 -1.96 -5.76 22.98
C VAL A 11 -2.01 -6.05 21.48
N SER A 12 -3.20 -6.09 20.87
CA SER A 12 -3.30 -6.21 19.40
C SER A 12 -2.82 -4.95 18.67
N SER A 13 -2.87 -3.78 19.33
CA SER A 13 -2.44 -2.50 18.74
C SER A 13 -0.92 -2.33 18.73
N VAL A 14 -0.20 -3.05 19.60
CA VAL A 14 1.27 -2.95 19.74
C VAL A 14 2.00 -3.97 18.87
N SER A 15 1.37 -5.09 18.49
CA SER A 15 2.02 -6.14 17.68
C SER A 15 2.26 -5.75 16.21
N THR A 16 1.51 -4.79 15.65
CA THR A 16 1.71 -4.33 14.26
C THR A 16 2.83 -3.30 14.12
N LEU A 17 3.21 -2.60 15.20
CA LEU A 17 4.26 -1.57 15.19
C LEU A 17 5.68 -2.14 15.12
N PHE A 18 5.86 -3.43 15.41
CA PHE A 18 7.16 -4.12 15.28
C PHE A 18 7.34 -4.85 13.95
N THR A 19 6.36 -4.77 13.05
CA THR A 19 6.54 -5.27 11.68
C THR A 19 6.97 -4.13 10.77
N ASN A 20 7.85 -4.40 9.80
CA ASN A 20 8.22 -3.45 8.74
C ASN A 20 6.96 -2.71 8.23
N PRO A 21 6.86 -1.37 8.41
CA PRO A 21 5.67 -0.60 8.05
C PRO A 21 5.42 -0.56 6.53
N TYR A 22 6.40 -0.97 5.74
CA TYR A 22 6.34 -1.06 4.28
C TYR A 22 6.19 -2.50 3.77
N ARG A 23 5.79 -3.42 4.65
CA ARG A 23 5.47 -4.80 4.26
C ARG A 23 4.13 -4.83 3.54
N VAL A 24 4.15 -5.25 2.28
CA VAL A 24 2.95 -5.47 1.47
C VAL A 24 2.17 -6.66 2.04
N ARG A 25 0.85 -6.50 2.17
CA ARG A 25 -0.05 -7.56 2.65
C ARG A 25 -1.38 -7.53 1.93
N ASP A 26 -1.91 -8.71 1.64
CA ASP A 26 -3.33 -8.88 1.35
C ASP A 26 -4.13 -8.56 2.62
N VAL A 27 -5.10 -7.67 2.50
CA VAL A 27 -6.01 -7.28 3.58
C VAL A 27 -7.46 -7.28 3.08
N PRO A 28 -8.44 -7.65 3.91
CA PRO A 28 -9.85 -7.53 3.57
C PRO A 28 -10.23 -6.06 3.33
N LEU A 29 -10.97 -5.79 2.25
CA LEU A 29 -11.50 -4.44 2.01
C LEU A 29 -12.52 -4.03 3.08
N SER A 30 -13.22 -5.01 3.67
CA SER A 30 -14.17 -4.79 4.77
C SER A 30 -13.53 -4.10 5.99
N ASP A 31 -12.22 -4.28 6.18
CA ASP A 31 -11.50 -3.64 7.29
C ASP A 31 -11.47 -2.11 7.15
N TYR A 32 -11.77 -1.56 5.97
CA TYR A 32 -11.75 -0.13 5.66
C TYR A 32 -13.16 0.49 5.50
N GLY A 33 -14.22 -0.31 5.63
CA GLY A 33 -15.60 0.14 5.51
C GLY A 33 -16.22 0.76 6.77
N GLY A 34 -15.44 0.98 7.84
CA GLY A 34 -15.91 1.52 9.12
C GLY A 34 -14.81 1.51 10.20
N GLY A 35 -15.17 1.83 11.45
CA GLY A 35 -14.27 1.60 12.59
C GLY A 35 -13.08 2.56 12.72
N GLY A 36 -13.24 3.83 12.33
CA GLY A 36 -12.20 4.86 12.52
C GLY A 36 -11.17 4.98 11.39
N LYS A 37 -11.34 4.23 10.30
CA LYS A 37 -10.58 4.46 9.06
C LYS A 37 -11.29 5.49 8.18
N VAL A 38 -10.59 6.56 7.85
CA VAL A 38 -11.10 7.69 7.06
C VAL A 38 -10.36 7.72 5.73
N LEU A 39 -11.10 7.65 4.63
CA LEU A 39 -10.55 7.82 3.29
C LEU A 39 -10.03 9.25 3.12
N LEU A 40 -8.76 9.42 2.76
CA LEU A 40 -8.14 10.72 2.55
C LEU A 40 -7.94 11.07 1.08
N LYS A 41 -7.45 10.12 0.27
CA LYS A 41 -7.08 10.34 -1.13
C LYS A 41 -7.31 9.10 -1.98
N THR A 42 -7.61 9.31 -3.26
CA THR A 42 -7.74 8.25 -4.27
C THR A 42 -7.11 8.74 -5.57
N GLU A 43 -6.20 7.95 -6.13
CA GLU A 43 -5.53 8.20 -7.41
C GLU A 43 -5.46 6.91 -8.22
N GLY A 44 -6.28 6.80 -9.26
CA GLY A 44 -6.46 5.55 -10.00
C GLY A 44 -6.92 4.42 -9.07
N ARG A 45 -6.11 3.35 -8.97
CA ARG A 45 -6.36 2.22 -8.07
C ARG A 45 -5.66 2.35 -6.71
N ILE A 46 -4.92 3.42 -6.46
CA ILE A 46 -4.19 3.65 -5.21
C ILE A 46 -5.03 4.54 -4.29
N VAL A 47 -5.17 4.13 -3.04
CA VAL A 47 -6.07 4.75 -2.06
C VAL A 47 -5.36 4.95 -0.72
N LEU A 48 -5.51 6.12 -0.10
CA LEU A 48 -4.93 6.43 1.20
C LEU A 48 -6.00 6.57 2.26
N TYR A 49 -5.87 5.80 3.33
CA TYR A 49 -6.70 5.90 4.53
C TYR A 49 -5.90 6.42 5.72
N LYS A 50 -6.55 7.16 6.61
CA LYS A 50 -6.07 7.45 7.97
C LYS A 50 -6.85 6.61 8.97
N ASN A 51 -6.15 5.83 9.77
CA ASN A 51 -6.71 5.16 10.93
C ASN A 51 -6.61 6.08 12.15
N THR A 52 -7.75 6.62 12.60
CA THR A 52 -7.81 7.56 13.72
C THR A 52 -7.60 6.89 15.08
N GLN A 53 -7.81 5.59 15.18
CA GLN A 53 -7.69 4.85 16.45
C GLN A 53 -6.24 4.63 16.84
N CYS A 54 -5.37 4.32 15.87
CA CYS A 54 -3.95 4.07 16.10
C CYS A 54 -3.01 5.11 15.45
N GLN A 55 -3.56 6.20 14.89
CA GLN A 55 -2.80 7.26 14.22
C GLN A 55 -1.85 6.72 13.15
N SER A 56 -2.37 5.83 12.28
CA SER A 56 -1.62 5.31 11.12
C SER A 56 -2.22 5.77 9.80
N TRP A 57 -1.42 5.71 8.75
CA TRP A 57 -1.84 5.92 7.37
C TRP A 57 -1.56 4.65 6.57
N ASP A 58 -2.61 4.14 5.94
CA ASP A 58 -2.60 2.89 5.21
C ASP A 58 -2.80 3.21 3.72
N CYS A 59 -1.83 2.82 2.89
CA CYS A 59 -1.91 2.96 1.44
C CYS A 59 -2.28 1.63 0.81
N LEU A 60 -3.36 1.61 0.04
CA LEU A 60 -3.96 0.43 -0.56
C LEU A 60 -3.86 0.49 -2.08
N LEU A 61 -3.65 -0.67 -2.70
CA LEU A 61 -3.86 -0.90 -4.12
C LEU A 61 -5.09 -1.78 -4.30
N MET A 62 -6.11 -1.21 -4.94
CA MET A 62 -7.35 -1.91 -5.30
C MET A 62 -7.07 -2.88 -6.45
N ILE A 63 -7.44 -4.15 -6.27
CA ILE A 63 -7.27 -5.23 -7.25
C ILE A 63 -8.66 -5.62 -7.76
N PRO A 64 -9.06 -5.23 -9.00
CA PRO A 64 -10.40 -5.49 -9.52
C PRO A 64 -10.78 -6.98 -9.58
N GLU A 65 -9.79 -7.85 -9.75
CA GLU A 65 -9.96 -9.30 -9.84
C GLU A 65 -10.38 -9.92 -8.50
N THR A 66 -10.11 -9.23 -7.39
CA THR A 66 -10.43 -9.70 -6.03
C THR A 66 -11.15 -8.60 -5.25
N PRO A 67 -12.44 -8.31 -5.51
CA PRO A 67 -13.13 -7.14 -4.95
C PRO A 67 -13.25 -7.12 -3.42
N ASN A 68 -13.07 -8.27 -2.76
CA ASN A 68 -13.12 -8.39 -1.30
C ASN A 68 -11.75 -8.22 -0.63
N MET A 69 -10.66 -8.25 -1.40
CA MET A 69 -9.28 -8.17 -0.91
C MET A 69 -8.53 -7.05 -1.63
N THR A 70 -7.62 -6.40 -0.92
CA THR A 70 -6.77 -5.34 -1.48
C THR A 70 -5.35 -5.52 -0.96
N LEU A 71 -4.37 -4.95 -1.66
CA LEU A 71 -2.99 -4.96 -1.22
C LEU A 71 -2.72 -3.70 -0.41
N ARG A 72 -2.44 -3.84 0.88
CA ARG A 72 -1.86 -2.76 1.66
C ARG A 72 -0.37 -2.67 1.36
N LEU A 73 0.06 -1.58 0.75
CA LEU A 73 1.42 -1.31 0.33
C LEU A 73 2.28 -0.77 1.48
N PHE A 74 1.69 0.05 2.35
CA PHE A 74 2.32 0.48 3.60
C PHE A 74 1.27 0.77 4.68
N GLN A 75 1.73 0.76 5.93
CA GLN A 75 1.07 1.26 7.12
C GLN A 75 2.10 2.04 7.94
N VAL A 76 2.11 3.36 7.82
CA VAL A 76 3.10 4.24 8.48
C VAL A 76 2.45 5.04 9.60
N GLY A 77 3.22 5.36 10.64
CA GLY A 77 2.78 6.22 11.75
C GLY A 77 3.05 7.71 11.55
N SER A 78 3.67 8.10 10.44
CA SER A 78 3.99 9.49 10.10
C SER A 78 3.11 9.97 8.94
N GLU A 79 2.42 11.10 9.15
CA GLU A 79 1.66 11.75 8.09
C GLU A 79 2.58 12.23 6.96
N GLU A 80 3.77 12.74 7.33
CA GLU A 80 4.78 13.22 6.37
C GLU A 80 5.21 12.10 5.43
N ASP A 81 5.55 10.92 5.97
CA ASP A 81 5.90 9.76 5.15
C ASP A 81 4.75 9.35 4.23
N ALA A 82 3.53 9.32 4.77
CA ALA A 82 2.35 8.94 3.99
C ALA A 82 2.11 9.90 2.81
N MET A 83 2.21 11.20 3.06
CA MET A 83 1.99 12.24 2.05
C MET A 83 3.14 12.33 1.04
N ASN A 84 4.35 11.94 1.43
CA ASN A 84 5.51 11.85 0.53
C ASN A 84 5.44 10.61 -0.37
N TRP A 85 5.10 9.43 0.17
CA TRP A 85 5.12 8.19 -0.60
C TRP A 85 3.87 7.95 -1.44
N PHE A 86 2.69 8.35 -0.98
CA PHE A 86 1.43 8.17 -1.71
C PHE A 86 1.49 8.64 -3.18
N PRO A 87 1.90 9.89 -3.50
CA PRO A 87 1.93 10.34 -4.89
C PRO A 87 2.93 9.55 -5.74
N GLN A 88 4.07 9.14 -5.17
CA GLN A 88 5.04 8.31 -5.89
C GLN A 88 4.48 6.93 -6.21
N TYR A 89 3.76 6.31 -5.27
CA TYR A 89 3.16 5.00 -5.46
C TYR A 89 2.03 5.07 -6.49
N ALA A 90 1.17 6.09 -6.39
CA ALA A 90 0.10 6.36 -7.37
C ALA A 90 0.62 6.49 -8.80
N LEU A 91 1.69 7.26 -8.99
CA LEU A 91 2.29 7.48 -10.30
C LEU A 91 3.04 6.24 -10.80
N LYS A 92 3.95 5.69 -9.98
CA LYS A 92 4.95 4.74 -10.47
C LYS A 92 4.46 3.31 -10.56
N LEU A 93 3.45 2.92 -9.76
CA LEU A 93 2.91 1.55 -9.76
C LEU A 93 1.93 1.29 -10.91
N ARG A 94 1.41 2.36 -11.54
CA ARG A 94 0.38 2.25 -12.57
C ARG A 94 0.69 1.27 -13.70
N PRO A 95 1.87 1.31 -14.35
CA PRO A 95 2.17 0.38 -15.43
C PRO A 95 2.17 -1.09 -14.99
N PHE A 96 2.45 -1.35 -13.71
CA PHE A 96 2.54 -2.71 -13.17
C PHE A 96 1.16 -3.30 -12.92
N TYR A 97 0.28 -2.60 -12.19
CA TYR A 97 -1.06 -3.11 -11.88
C TYR A 97 -2.04 -3.04 -13.05
N GLU A 98 -1.73 -2.26 -14.09
CA GLU A 98 -2.51 -2.25 -15.34
C GLU A 98 -2.10 -3.39 -16.28
N THR A 99 -0.88 -3.90 -16.17
CA THR A 99 -0.37 -4.98 -17.04
C THR A 99 -0.53 -6.36 -16.41
N LEU A 100 -0.34 -6.47 -15.09
CA LEU A 100 -0.29 -7.75 -14.37
C LEU A 100 -1.20 -7.71 -13.14
N PRO A 101 -1.82 -8.84 -12.76
CA PRO A 101 -2.48 -8.97 -11.47
C PRO A 101 -1.42 -9.03 -10.37
N LEU A 102 -1.15 -7.89 -9.72
CA LEU A 102 -0.18 -7.82 -8.63
C LEU A 102 -0.69 -8.57 -7.39
N LYS A 103 0.22 -9.31 -6.75
CA LYS A 103 0.05 -9.98 -5.46
C LYS A 103 1.04 -9.41 -4.46
N ALA A 104 0.87 -9.66 -3.17
CA ALA A 104 1.79 -9.12 -2.15
C ALA A 104 3.26 -9.50 -2.42
N GLU A 105 3.50 -10.76 -2.81
CA GLU A 105 4.84 -11.28 -3.12
C GLU A 105 5.50 -10.62 -4.32
N SER A 106 4.74 -10.27 -5.36
CA SER A 106 5.27 -9.60 -6.55
C SER A 106 5.31 -8.08 -6.41
N ALA A 107 4.44 -7.49 -5.59
CA ALA A 107 4.41 -6.07 -5.31
C ALA A 107 5.52 -5.63 -4.34
N GLN A 108 5.89 -6.47 -3.37
CA GLN A 108 6.94 -6.16 -2.38
C GLN A 108 8.27 -5.71 -3.01
N PRO A 109 8.90 -6.45 -3.94
CA PRO A 109 10.16 -6.01 -4.55
C PRO A 109 10.02 -4.71 -5.35
N ILE A 110 8.84 -4.43 -5.94
CA ILE A 110 8.58 -3.19 -6.68
C ILE A 110 8.55 -1.99 -5.73
N VAL A 111 7.80 -2.09 -4.63
CA VAL A 111 7.70 -0.99 -3.64
C VAL A 111 8.99 -0.80 -2.86
N ASP A 112 9.77 -1.86 -2.64
CA ASP A 112 11.09 -1.77 -2.03
C ASP A 112 12.07 -1.05 -2.96
N CYS A 113 12.12 -1.43 -4.25
CA CYS A 113 12.93 -0.75 -5.25
C CYS A 113 12.58 0.74 -5.37
N LEU A 114 11.28 1.07 -5.39
CA LEU A 114 10.80 2.47 -5.41
C LEU A 114 11.32 3.27 -4.21
N ARG A 115 11.28 2.68 -2.99
CA ARG A 115 11.76 3.36 -1.78
C ARG A 115 13.28 3.49 -1.75
N SER A 116 14.02 2.49 -2.22
CA SER A 116 15.48 2.52 -2.32
C SER A 116 15.97 3.51 -3.37
N HIS A 117 15.15 3.80 -4.40
CA HIS A 117 15.49 4.71 -5.49
C HIS A 117 14.34 5.69 -5.81
N PRO A 118 14.13 6.72 -4.97
CA PRO A 118 13.00 7.65 -5.11
C PRO A 118 13.00 8.46 -6.41
N ASP A 119 14.14 8.65 -7.06
CA ASP A 119 14.26 9.39 -8.32
C ASP A 119 14.03 8.50 -9.55
N TRP A 120 13.92 7.18 -9.38
CA TRP A 120 13.75 6.26 -10.49
C TRP A 120 12.34 6.31 -11.07
N SER A 121 12.27 6.34 -12.41
CA SER A 121 11.02 6.16 -13.14
C SER A 121 10.54 4.70 -13.11
N SER A 122 9.27 4.46 -13.47
CA SER A 122 8.72 3.10 -13.59
C SER A 122 9.52 2.20 -14.53
N ALA A 123 10.17 2.77 -15.56
CA ALA A 123 11.05 2.04 -16.47
C ALA A 123 12.26 1.43 -15.77
N HIS A 124 12.96 2.21 -14.94
CA HIS A 124 14.10 1.72 -14.17
C HIS A 124 13.65 0.62 -13.19
N ILE A 125 12.53 0.83 -12.50
CA ILE A 125 11.97 -0.15 -11.56
C ILE A 125 11.59 -1.46 -12.28
N ALA A 126 10.97 -1.39 -13.46
CA ALA A 126 10.60 -2.57 -14.24
C ALA A 126 11.82 -3.35 -14.74
N VAL A 127 12.90 -2.65 -15.12
CA VAL A 127 14.16 -3.28 -15.51
C VAL A 127 14.79 -4.01 -14.33
N GLU A 128 14.84 -3.36 -13.17
CA GLU A 128 15.44 -3.90 -11.93
C GLU A 128 14.66 -5.11 -11.38
N THR A 129 13.33 -5.02 -11.39
CA THR A 129 12.44 -6.09 -10.90
C THR A 129 12.20 -7.20 -11.93
N GLY A 130 12.76 -7.09 -13.13
CA GLY A 130 12.59 -8.06 -14.21
C GLY A 130 11.25 -7.99 -14.96
N LEU A 131 10.39 -7.04 -14.63
CA LEU A 131 9.02 -6.88 -15.16
C LEU A 131 8.94 -5.94 -16.37
N ARG A 132 9.86 -6.10 -17.33
CA ARG A 132 9.98 -5.21 -18.51
C ARG A 132 8.73 -5.20 -19.40
N GLU A 133 7.93 -6.26 -19.35
CA GLU A 133 6.64 -6.36 -20.02
C GLU A 133 5.64 -5.29 -19.57
N CYS A 134 5.74 -4.81 -18.32
CA CYS A 134 4.91 -3.71 -17.81
C CYS A 134 5.20 -2.38 -18.51
N LEU A 135 6.30 -2.28 -19.27
CA LEU A 135 6.63 -1.10 -20.06
C LEU A 135 5.94 -1.09 -21.42
N LYS A 136 5.39 -2.22 -21.89
CA LYS A 136 4.71 -2.32 -23.18
C LYS A 136 3.41 -1.53 -23.24
N HIS A 137 2.79 -1.28 -22.07
CA HIS A 137 1.57 -0.48 -21.94
C HIS A 137 1.84 1.01 -21.70
N ASN A 138 3.10 1.40 -21.51
CA ASN A 138 3.41 2.82 -21.58
C ASN A 138 3.28 3.24 -23.04
N TYR A 139 2.41 4.21 -23.29
CA TYR A 139 2.36 5.02 -24.51
C TYR A 139 3.68 5.82 -24.71
N VAL A 140 4.86 5.20 -24.57
CA VAL A 140 6.16 5.74 -24.96
C VAL A 140 6.34 5.55 -26.47
N GLN A 141 5.40 6.09 -27.24
CA GLN A 141 5.62 6.55 -28.59
C GLN A 141 4.91 7.88 -28.73
N ARG A 142 5.60 8.93 -28.32
CA ARG A 142 5.82 10.15 -29.10
C ARG A 142 6.91 11.00 -28.47
#